data_AF-A0A838YWD5-F1
#
_entry.id   AF-A0A838YWD5-F1
#
_cell.length_a   1.000
_cell.length_b   1.000
_cell.length_c   1.000
_cell.angle_alpha   90.00
_cell.angle_beta   90.00
_cell.angle_gamma   90.00
#
_symmetry.space_group_name_H-M   'P 1'
#
loop_
_entity.id
_entity.type
_entity.pdbx_description
1 polymer ?
#
loop_
_entity_poly.entity_id
_entity_poly.type
_entity_poly.pdbx_seq_one_letter_code
_entity_poly.pdbx_strand_id
1 'polypeptide(L)'
;MFQKHLTAICLALSLIFLAIAAFLYPGGSQANSQSVGYDLANNYLCNLFDTKGINGADNPGMIWAFLGMFFLCLGLGIFFYRISVRIQHRSGAMIIRYAGMSSMFFAFWVITPYHDIMVTISATFAMIATFYLVVFVFMSHRLYLKILAALCLITLYFNAFVYYTSTGLEILPIAQKLNFLLVISWVISLEYFTTREDFRVKTKK
;
A
#
# COMPACT_ATOMS: atom_id res chain seq x y z
N MET A 1 -24.17 -9.58 0.60
CA MET A 1 -23.12 -10.02 -0.36
C MET A 1 -22.13 -8.90 -0.68
N PHE A 2 -22.59 -7.69 -1.05
CA PHE A 2 -21.73 -6.55 -1.44
C PHE A 2 -20.69 -6.13 -0.39
N GLN A 3 -21.06 -6.13 0.90
CA GLN A 3 -20.14 -5.75 1.97
C GLN A 3 -18.88 -6.63 2.01
N LYS A 4 -18.96 -7.93 1.73
CA LYS A 4 -17.79 -8.83 1.76
C LYS A 4 -16.72 -8.41 0.75
N HIS A 5 -17.13 -7.92 -0.41
CA HIS A 5 -16.24 -7.62 -1.53
C HIS A 5 -15.76 -6.16 -1.57
N LEU A 6 -16.24 -5.30 -0.66
CA LEU A 6 -15.96 -3.86 -0.69
C LEU A 6 -14.46 -3.54 -0.74
N THR A 7 -13.64 -4.19 0.11
CA THR A 7 -12.17 -4.06 0.09
C THR A 7 -11.62 -4.32 -1.32
N ALA A 8 -11.98 -5.45 -1.93
CA ALA A 8 -11.48 -5.85 -3.25
C ALA A 8 -11.98 -4.92 -4.36
N ILE A 9 -13.23 -4.46 -4.29
CA ILE A 9 -13.80 -3.50 -5.25
C ILE A 9 -13.03 -2.17 -5.21
N CYS A 10 -12.75 -1.64 -4.00
CA CYS A 10 -11.94 -0.43 -3.85
C CYS A 10 -10.53 -0.61 -4.42
N LEU A 11 -9.86 -1.73 -4.14
CA LEU A 11 -8.53 -2.00 -4.68
C LEU A 11 -8.55 -2.15 -6.21
N ALA A 12 -9.58 -2.79 -6.78
CA ALA A 12 -9.72 -2.91 -8.24
C ALA A 12 -9.94 -1.54 -8.90
N LEU A 13 -10.82 -0.70 -8.34
CA LEU A 13 -11.03 0.67 -8.83
C LEU A 13 -9.75 1.50 -8.73
N SER A 14 -9.00 1.36 -7.63
CA SER A 14 -7.71 2.01 -7.46
C SER A 14 -6.73 1.66 -8.59
N LEU A 15 -6.57 0.36 -8.89
CA LEU A 15 -5.69 -0.10 -9.97
C LEU A 15 -6.13 0.41 -11.34
N ILE A 16 -7.44 0.44 -11.61
CA ILE A 16 -7.99 0.97 -12.87
C ILE A 16 -7.65 2.46 -13.01
N PHE A 17 -7.91 3.27 -11.99
CA PHE A 17 -7.63 4.71 -12.07
C PHE A 17 -6.15 5.03 -12.13
N LEU A 18 -5.29 4.28 -11.41
CA LEU A 18 -3.84 4.43 -11.51
C LEU A 18 -3.32 4.02 -12.90
N ALA A 19 -3.91 3.00 -13.52
CA ALA A 19 -3.55 2.61 -14.89
C ALA A 19 -3.96 3.69 -15.91
N ILE A 20 -5.15 4.28 -15.76
CA ILE A 20 -5.59 5.42 -16.59
C ILE A 20 -4.65 6.61 -16.41
N ALA A 21 -4.28 6.93 -15.16
CA ALA A 21 -3.34 8.01 -14.86
C ALA A 21 -1.98 7.79 -15.52
N ALA A 22 -1.43 6.57 -15.43
CA ALA A 22 -0.17 6.22 -16.08
C ALA A 22 -0.25 6.29 -17.62
N PHE A 23 -1.37 5.88 -18.21
CA PHE A 23 -1.57 5.96 -19.65
C PHE A 23 -1.66 7.42 -20.15
N LEU A 24 -2.21 8.31 -19.34
CA LEU A 24 -2.35 9.74 -19.63
C LEU A 24 -1.13 10.58 -19.22
N TYR A 25 -0.16 9.99 -18.53
CA TYR A 25 1.01 10.72 -18.05
C TYR A 25 1.87 11.18 -19.23
N PRO A 26 2.27 12.47 -19.28
CA PRO A 26 2.83 13.06 -20.50
C PRO A 26 4.28 12.66 -20.78
N GLY A 27 5.06 12.33 -19.75
CA GLY A 27 6.46 11.93 -19.91
C GLY A 27 7.43 12.41 -18.84
N GLY A 28 8.67 12.00 -19.02
CA GLY A 28 9.79 12.22 -18.11
C GLY A 28 9.83 11.19 -16.98
N SER A 29 11.03 10.66 -16.73
CA SER A 29 11.35 9.77 -15.62
C SER A 29 12.59 10.24 -14.87
N GLN A 30 12.83 9.65 -13.70
CA GLN A 30 14.03 9.92 -12.89
C GLN A 30 15.32 9.62 -13.66
N ALA A 31 15.29 8.63 -14.57
CA ALA A 31 16.42 8.27 -15.41
C ALA A 31 16.52 9.12 -16.68
N ASN A 32 15.38 9.58 -17.23
CA ASN A 32 15.35 10.37 -18.46
C ASN A 32 14.19 11.37 -18.44
N SER A 33 14.50 12.66 -18.24
CA SER A 33 13.49 13.73 -18.22
C SER A 33 12.80 13.96 -19.56
N GLN A 34 13.33 13.45 -20.67
CA GLN A 34 12.77 13.59 -22.01
C GLN A 34 12.00 12.35 -22.48
N SER A 35 11.85 11.33 -21.62
CA SER A 35 11.05 10.15 -21.99
C SER A 35 9.60 10.53 -22.29
N VAL A 36 8.96 9.80 -23.20
CA VAL A 36 7.55 9.98 -23.53
C VAL A 36 6.72 8.98 -22.75
N GLY A 37 5.64 9.43 -22.12
CA GLY A 37 4.75 8.56 -21.35
C GLY A 37 5.31 8.12 -20.00
N TYR A 38 4.55 7.27 -19.31
CA TYR A 38 4.97 6.71 -18.01
C TYR A 38 5.93 5.53 -18.19
N ASP A 39 7.11 5.66 -17.60
CA ASP A 39 8.12 4.60 -17.55
C ASP A 39 7.90 3.73 -16.30
N LEU A 40 7.48 2.48 -16.50
CA LEU A 40 7.21 1.58 -15.38
C LEU A 40 8.42 1.30 -14.49
N ALA A 41 9.63 1.28 -15.05
CA ALA A 41 10.84 0.96 -14.32
C ALA A 41 11.41 2.18 -13.60
N ASN A 42 11.30 3.36 -14.22
CA ASN A 42 12.00 4.55 -13.74
C ASN A 42 11.09 5.56 -13.04
N ASN A 43 9.78 5.60 -13.31
CA ASN A 43 8.88 6.52 -12.63
C ASN A 43 8.39 6.00 -11.29
N TYR A 44 8.40 6.86 -10.27
CA TYR A 44 7.66 6.62 -9.04
C TYR A 44 6.15 6.69 -9.30
N LEU A 45 5.36 6.04 -8.44
CA LEU A 45 3.91 6.18 -8.50
C LEU A 45 3.48 7.63 -8.20
N CYS A 46 4.21 8.31 -7.32
CA CYS A 46 3.88 9.68 -6.92
C CYS A 46 4.07 10.72 -8.02
N ASN A 47 4.84 10.44 -9.07
CA ASN A 47 4.94 11.36 -10.22
C ASN A 47 3.59 11.56 -10.93
N LEU A 48 2.65 10.63 -10.76
CA LEU A 48 1.31 10.76 -11.30
C LEU A 48 0.49 11.84 -10.58
N PHE A 49 0.89 12.26 -9.38
CA PHE A 49 0.17 13.24 -8.56
C PHE A 49 0.52 14.69 -8.89
N ASP A 50 1.60 14.92 -9.62
CA ASP A 50 2.05 16.26 -9.96
C ASP A 50 1.20 16.89 -11.07
N THR A 51 1.03 18.21 -11.01
CA THR A 51 0.32 18.98 -12.05
C THR A 51 1.01 18.93 -13.41
N LYS A 52 2.31 18.62 -13.40
CA LYS A 52 3.16 18.46 -14.58
C LYS A 52 3.94 17.17 -14.50
N GLY A 53 4.20 16.54 -15.64
CA GLY A 53 5.18 15.48 -15.73
C GLY A 53 6.60 16.00 -15.48
N ILE A 54 7.54 15.09 -15.28
CA ILE A 54 8.97 15.41 -15.11
C ILE A 54 9.52 16.13 -16.36
N ASN A 55 8.94 15.88 -17.53
CA ASN A 55 9.27 16.58 -18.77
C ASN A 55 8.73 18.02 -18.84
N GLY A 56 7.99 18.49 -17.82
CA GLY A 56 7.44 19.84 -17.72
C GLY A 56 6.10 20.07 -18.42
N ALA A 57 5.55 19.06 -19.10
CA ALA A 57 4.24 19.14 -19.74
C ALA A 57 3.10 18.94 -18.72
N ASP A 58 1.93 19.52 -18.98
CA ASP A 58 0.77 19.36 -18.11
C ASP A 58 0.34 17.90 -18.01
N ASN A 59 -0.02 17.45 -16.80
CA ASN A 59 -0.37 16.07 -16.51
C ASN A 59 -1.90 15.87 -16.47
N PRO A 60 -2.55 15.45 -17.57
CA PRO A 60 -3.99 15.17 -17.59
C PRO A 60 -4.34 13.92 -16.76
N GLY A 61 -3.37 13.07 -16.43
CA GLY A 61 -3.53 11.88 -15.58
C GLY A 61 -3.73 12.19 -14.10
N MET A 62 -3.43 13.41 -13.64
CA MET A 62 -3.39 13.77 -12.21
C MET A 62 -4.70 13.45 -11.47
N ILE A 63 -5.86 13.82 -12.03
CA ILE A 63 -7.14 13.59 -11.37
C ILE A 63 -7.45 12.09 -11.22
N TRP A 64 -7.04 11.28 -12.20
CA TRP A 64 -7.17 9.83 -12.14
C TRP A 64 -6.23 9.24 -11.09
N ALA A 65 -5.03 9.79 -10.94
CA ALA A 65 -4.10 9.39 -9.89
C ALA A 65 -4.67 9.67 -8.50
N PHE A 66 -5.34 10.82 -8.30
CA PHE A 66 -5.99 11.16 -7.03
C PHE A 66 -7.15 10.21 -6.71
N LEU A 67 -7.99 9.88 -7.71
CA LEU A 67 -9.05 8.88 -7.54
C LEU A 67 -8.45 7.51 -7.21
N GLY A 68 -7.38 7.12 -7.90
CA GLY A 68 -6.63 5.89 -7.65
C GLY A 68 -6.15 5.80 -6.20
N MET A 69 -5.53 6.88 -5.70
CA MET A 69 -5.04 6.97 -4.33
C MET A 69 -6.18 6.97 -3.31
N PHE A 70 -7.27 7.68 -3.56
CA PHE A 70 -8.45 7.70 -2.70
C PHE A 70 -9.02 6.30 -2.50
N PHE A 71 -9.26 5.56 -3.59
CA PHE A 71 -9.80 4.19 -3.51
C PHE A 71 -8.81 3.21 -2.90
N LEU A 72 -7.50 3.42 -3.07
CA LEU A 72 -6.46 2.62 -2.41
C LEU A 72 -6.55 2.76 -0.89
N CYS A 73 -6.50 4.01 -0.40
CA CYS A 73 -6.57 4.33 1.02
C CYS A 73 -7.89 3.87 1.63
N LEU A 74 -9.01 4.06 0.92
CA LEU A 74 -10.33 3.61 1.38
C LEU A 74 -10.38 2.08 1.50
N GLY A 75 -9.92 1.36 0.47
CA GLY A 75 -9.91 -0.11 0.46
C GLY A 75 -9.04 -0.69 1.57
N LEU A 76 -7.81 -0.21 1.71
CA LEU A 76 -6.89 -0.64 2.75
C LEU A 76 -7.34 -0.22 4.16
N GLY A 77 -7.97 0.94 4.32
CA GLY A 77 -8.52 1.38 5.60
C GLY A 77 -9.68 0.49 6.06
N ILE A 78 -10.58 0.13 5.14
CA ILE A 78 -11.65 -0.84 5.38
C ILE A 78 -11.07 -2.21 5.74
N PHE A 79 -10.01 -2.65 5.06
CA PHE A 79 -9.30 -3.88 5.39
C PHE A 79 -8.78 -3.87 6.82
N PHE A 80 -8.02 -2.84 7.22
CA PHE A 80 -7.45 -2.76 8.58
C PHE A 80 -8.52 -2.79 9.66
N TYR A 81 -9.65 -2.11 9.43
CA TYR A 81 -10.80 -2.22 10.31
C TYR A 81 -11.33 -3.65 10.40
N ARG A 82 -11.57 -4.32 9.26
CA ARG A 82 -12.16 -5.67 9.21
C ARG A 82 -11.26 -6.73 9.82
N ILE A 83 -9.98 -6.73 9.47
CA ILE A 83 -9.03 -7.71 9.98
C ILE A 83 -8.84 -7.56 11.48
N SER A 84 -8.87 -6.32 12.02
CA SER A 84 -8.81 -6.09 13.46
C SER A 84 -9.96 -6.74 14.22
N VAL A 85 -11.17 -6.75 13.65
CA VAL A 85 -12.37 -7.38 14.24
C VAL A 85 -12.29 -8.92 14.18
N ARG A 86 -11.38 -9.48 13.39
CA ARG A 86 -11.11 -10.93 13.34
C ARG A 86 -10.09 -11.37 14.40
N ILE A 87 -9.28 -10.44 14.92
CA ILE A 87 -8.23 -10.72 15.90
C ILE A 87 -8.82 -10.70 17.31
N GLN A 88 -8.63 -11.79 18.06
CA GLN A 88 -9.18 -11.90 19.42
C GLN A 88 -8.38 -11.13 20.47
N HIS A 89 -7.07 -10.96 20.26
CA HIS A 89 -6.22 -10.24 21.19
C HIS A 89 -6.50 -8.73 21.14
N ARG A 90 -7.21 -8.21 22.15
CA ARG A 90 -7.77 -6.85 22.19
C ARG A 90 -6.75 -5.76 21.88
N SER A 91 -5.60 -5.74 22.56
CA SER A 91 -4.58 -4.70 22.36
C SER A 91 -3.97 -4.76 20.96
N GLY A 92 -3.73 -5.96 20.45
CA GLY A 92 -3.17 -6.15 19.10
C GLY A 92 -4.17 -5.73 18.01
N ALA A 93 -5.44 -6.09 18.19
CA ALA A 93 -6.53 -5.63 17.32
C ALA A 93 -6.65 -4.10 17.30
N MET A 94 -6.57 -3.44 18.46
CA MET A 94 -6.61 -1.97 18.54
C MET A 94 -5.43 -1.32 17.83
N ILE A 95 -4.20 -1.84 18.01
CA ILE A 95 -3.01 -1.33 17.33
C ILE A 95 -3.18 -1.45 15.81
N ILE A 96 -3.56 -2.63 15.30
CA ILE A 96 -3.75 -2.87 13.87
C ILE A 96 -4.83 -1.95 13.30
N ARG A 97 -5.94 -1.78 14.02
CA ARG A 97 -7.04 -0.92 13.61
C ARG A 97 -6.60 0.54 13.51
N TYR A 98 -6.11 1.11 14.60
CA TYR A 98 -5.84 2.54 14.65
C TYR A 98 -4.58 2.90 13.88
N ALA A 99 -3.48 2.15 14.01
CA ALA A 99 -2.28 2.40 13.21
C ALA A 99 -2.55 2.18 11.71
N GLY A 100 -3.27 1.11 11.35
CA GLY A 100 -3.59 0.84 9.94
C GLY A 100 -4.55 1.86 9.32
N MET A 101 -5.55 2.34 10.07
CA MET A 101 -6.43 3.40 9.57
C MET A 101 -5.71 4.75 9.51
N SER A 102 -4.88 5.08 10.49
CA SER A 102 -4.07 6.31 10.49
C SER A 102 -3.08 6.33 9.34
N SER A 103 -2.43 5.20 9.03
CA SER A 103 -1.51 5.15 7.88
C SER A 103 -2.25 5.47 6.57
N MET A 104 -3.47 4.97 6.40
CA MET A 104 -4.27 5.25 5.20
C MET A 104 -4.77 6.69 5.15
N PHE A 105 -5.11 7.28 6.29
CA PHE A 105 -5.43 8.69 6.38
C PHE A 105 -4.24 9.53 5.91
N PHE A 106 -3.05 9.36 6.49
CA PHE A 106 -1.86 10.13 6.08
C PHE A 106 -1.38 9.80 4.67
N ALA A 107 -1.53 8.54 4.22
CA ALA A 107 -1.19 8.13 2.86
C ALA A 107 -1.97 8.97 1.85
N PHE A 108 -3.26 9.23 2.07
CA PHE A 108 -4.05 10.02 1.13
C PHE A 108 -3.48 11.44 0.93
N TRP A 109 -2.90 12.04 1.97
CA TRP A 109 -2.28 13.37 1.92
C TRP A 109 -0.94 13.43 1.19
N VAL A 110 -0.41 12.29 0.73
CA VAL A 110 0.81 12.23 -0.12
C VAL A 110 0.61 13.00 -1.44
N ILE A 111 -0.62 13.21 -1.88
CA ILE A 111 -0.94 14.01 -3.09
C ILE A 111 -0.71 15.53 -2.91
N THR A 112 -0.33 15.98 -1.70
CA THR A 112 -0.16 17.41 -1.37
C THR A 112 1.32 17.83 -1.37
N PRO A 113 1.65 19.13 -1.27
CA PRO A 113 3.03 19.60 -1.14
C PRO A 113 3.76 19.05 0.10
N TYR A 114 3.04 18.49 1.06
CA TYR A 114 3.60 17.80 2.23
C TYR A 114 3.97 16.34 1.94
N HIS A 115 4.16 15.96 0.67
CA HIS A 115 4.41 14.60 0.20
C HIS A 115 5.35 13.80 1.12
N ASP A 116 6.60 14.25 1.28
CA ASP A 116 7.63 13.47 1.96
C ASP A 116 7.32 13.24 3.45
N ILE A 117 6.84 14.28 4.15
CA ILE A 117 6.48 14.13 5.56
C ILE A 117 5.25 13.21 5.73
N MET A 118 4.28 13.27 4.81
CA MET A 118 3.11 12.40 4.83
C MET A 118 3.48 10.94 4.52
N VAL A 119 4.43 10.71 3.60
CA VAL A 119 5.01 9.39 3.36
C VAL A 119 5.67 8.85 4.61
N THR A 120 6.51 9.64 5.29
CA THR A 120 7.19 9.21 6.53
C THR A 120 6.20 8.85 7.64
N ILE A 121 5.21 9.70 7.89
CA ILE A 121 4.20 9.46 8.93
C ILE A 121 3.37 8.22 8.58
N SER A 122 2.87 8.14 7.34
CA SER A 122 2.08 7.01 6.86
C SER A 122 2.86 5.69 6.95
N ALA A 123 4.10 5.66 6.47
CA ALA A 123 4.98 4.49 6.51
C ALA A 123 5.21 4.01 7.94
N THR A 124 5.45 4.93 8.88
CA THR A 124 5.64 4.59 10.30
C THR A 124 4.43 3.84 10.86
N PHE A 125 3.22 4.38 10.67
CA PHE A 125 1.99 3.72 11.10
C PHE A 125 1.74 2.40 10.36
N ALA A 126 2.03 2.34 9.05
CA ALA A 126 1.88 1.13 8.25
C ALA A 126 2.81 0.02 8.72
N MET A 127 4.07 0.34 9.06
CA MET A 127 5.04 -0.63 9.59
C MET A 127 4.59 -1.19 10.94
N ILE A 128 4.11 -0.35 11.86
CA ILE A 128 3.56 -0.80 13.15
C ILE A 128 2.35 -1.73 12.93
N ALA A 129 1.38 -1.31 12.12
CA ALA A 129 0.18 -2.10 11.85
C ALA A 129 0.52 -3.44 11.18
N THR A 130 1.40 -3.41 10.19
CA THR A 130 1.82 -4.59 9.42
C THR A 130 2.60 -5.55 10.29
N PHE A 131 3.53 -5.06 11.12
CA PHE A 131 4.29 -5.89 12.05
C PHE A 131 3.37 -6.68 13.00
N TYR A 132 2.42 -6.01 13.66
CA TYR A 132 1.46 -6.69 14.52
C TYR A 132 0.59 -7.68 13.75
N LEU A 133 0.13 -7.32 12.56
CA LEU A 133 -0.68 -8.21 11.73
C LEU A 133 0.12 -9.45 11.31
N VAL A 134 1.39 -9.31 10.95
CA VAL A 134 2.30 -10.43 10.63
C VAL A 134 2.41 -11.37 11.83
N VAL A 135 2.60 -10.86 13.05
CA VAL A 135 2.65 -11.70 14.26
C VAL A 135 1.41 -12.59 14.40
N PHE A 136 0.21 -12.06 14.17
CA PHE A 136 -1.02 -12.85 14.22
C PHE A 136 -1.17 -13.80 13.04
N VAL A 137 -0.78 -13.41 11.82
CA VAL A 137 -0.78 -14.29 10.65
C VAL A 137 0.16 -15.48 10.84
N PHE A 138 1.28 -15.29 11.54
CA PHE A 138 2.22 -16.37 11.87
C PHE A 138 1.64 -17.41 12.85
N MET A 139 0.60 -17.06 13.62
CA MET A 139 -0.13 -18.00 14.46
C MET A 139 -1.09 -18.89 13.66
N SER A 140 -1.45 -18.51 12.43
CA SER A 140 -2.35 -19.30 11.56
C SER A 140 -1.68 -20.59 11.07
N HIS A 141 -2.47 -21.54 10.53
CA HIS A 141 -1.94 -22.78 10.00
C HIS A 141 -1.39 -22.65 8.55
N ARG A 142 -1.75 -21.60 7.82
CA ARG A 142 -1.51 -21.51 6.37
C ARG A 142 -0.13 -20.92 6.04
N LEU A 143 0.80 -21.77 5.61
CA LEU A 143 2.18 -21.36 5.28
C LEU A 143 2.25 -20.26 4.21
N TYR A 144 1.43 -20.35 3.15
CA TYR A 144 1.39 -19.34 2.08
C TYR A 144 1.14 -17.91 2.62
N LEU A 145 0.21 -17.75 3.56
CA LEU A 145 -0.10 -16.44 4.14
C LEU A 145 1.07 -15.89 4.98
N LYS A 146 1.85 -16.77 5.61
CA LYS A 146 3.04 -16.39 6.39
C LYS A 146 4.16 -15.91 5.48
N ILE A 147 4.42 -16.64 4.39
CA ILE A 147 5.41 -16.26 3.38
C ILE A 147 5.04 -14.90 2.80
N LEU A 148 3.78 -14.74 2.37
CA LEU A 148 3.32 -13.49 1.78
C LEU A 148 3.38 -12.31 2.77
N ALA A 149 3.02 -12.53 4.04
CA ALA A 149 3.16 -11.53 5.10
C ALA A 149 4.63 -11.14 5.34
N ALA A 150 5.54 -12.11 5.39
CA ALA A 150 6.97 -11.87 5.57
C ALA A 150 7.55 -11.08 4.38
N LEU A 151 7.19 -11.44 3.15
CA LEU A 151 7.59 -10.69 1.95
C LEU A 151 7.10 -9.25 1.99
N CYS A 152 5.82 -9.02 2.31
CA CYS A 152 5.28 -7.65 2.46
C CYS A 152 6.07 -6.84 3.49
N LEU A 153 6.36 -7.44 4.65
CA LEU A 153 7.11 -6.77 5.70
C LEU A 153 8.55 -6.46 5.25
N ILE A 154 9.28 -7.45 4.72
CA ILE A 154 10.65 -7.29 4.25
C ILE A 154 10.73 -6.21 3.16
N THR A 155 9.86 -6.27 2.16
CA THR A 155 9.85 -5.30 1.07
C THR A 155 9.47 -3.90 1.58
N LEU A 156 8.57 -3.77 2.56
CA LEU A 156 8.26 -2.49 3.20
C LEU A 156 9.48 -1.89 3.91
N TYR A 157 10.20 -2.68 4.73
CA TYR A 157 11.42 -2.23 5.39
C TYR A 157 12.54 -1.91 4.39
N PHE A 158 12.67 -2.71 3.33
CA PHE A 158 13.66 -2.47 2.28
C PHE A 158 13.40 -1.14 1.54
N ASN A 159 12.14 -0.86 1.17
CA ASN A 159 11.79 0.42 0.56
C ASN A 159 12.11 1.60 1.49
N ALA A 160 11.78 1.49 2.78
CA ALA A 160 12.12 2.53 3.76
C ALA A 160 13.65 2.71 3.88
N PHE A 161 14.41 1.62 3.96
CA PHE A 161 15.87 1.66 4.02
C PHE A 161 16.47 2.38 2.81
N VAL A 162 16.09 1.99 1.58
CA VAL A 162 16.58 2.61 0.34
C VAL A 162 16.24 4.10 0.29
N TYR A 163 15.01 4.46 0.65
CA TYR A 163 14.56 5.86 0.65
C TYR A 163 15.36 6.73 1.62
N TYR A 164 15.48 6.34 2.89
CA TYR A 164 16.15 7.17 3.91
C TYR A 164 17.68 7.15 3.81
N THR A 165 18.28 6.07 3.33
CA THR A 165 19.73 6.02 3.10
C THR A 165 20.15 6.63 1.77
N SER A 166 19.19 6.98 0.90
CA SER A 166 19.43 7.46 -0.46
C SER A 166 20.35 6.55 -1.30
N THR A 167 20.43 5.26 -0.94
CA THR A 167 21.34 4.29 -1.55
C THR A 167 20.54 3.39 -2.49
N GLY A 168 20.86 3.40 -3.79
CA GLY A 168 20.15 2.58 -4.78
C GLY A 168 18.77 3.11 -5.15
N LEU A 169 18.59 4.44 -5.19
CA LEU A 169 17.33 5.09 -5.55
C LEU A 169 16.78 4.68 -6.92
N GLU A 170 17.65 4.25 -7.84
CA GLU A 170 17.24 3.73 -9.16
C GLU A 170 16.34 2.48 -9.08
N ILE A 171 16.49 1.68 -8.02
CA ILE A 171 15.70 0.45 -7.82
C ILE A 171 14.37 0.75 -7.12
N LEU A 172 14.27 1.90 -6.44
CA LEU A 172 13.14 2.24 -5.59
C LEU A 172 11.80 2.30 -6.33
N PRO A 173 11.68 2.83 -7.58
CA PRO A 173 10.42 2.81 -8.30
C PRO A 173 9.87 1.39 -8.53
N ILE A 174 10.74 0.44 -8.86
CA ILE A 174 10.38 -0.97 -9.05
C ILE A 174 10.02 -1.60 -7.70
N ALA A 175 10.84 -1.39 -6.68
CA ALA A 175 10.62 -1.92 -5.34
C ALA A 175 9.30 -1.42 -4.72
N GLN A 176 8.91 -0.17 -5.00
CA GLN A 176 7.65 0.43 -4.56
C GLN A 176 6.46 -0.30 -5.19
N LYS A 177 6.47 -0.49 -6.52
CA LYS A 177 5.38 -1.17 -7.25
C LYS A 177 5.26 -2.63 -6.86
N LEU A 178 6.40 -3.32 -6.69
CA LEU A 178 6.42 -4.69 -6.18
C LEU A 178 5.79 -4.78 -4.78
N ASN A 179 6.13 -3.85 -3.88
CA ASN A 179 5.53 -3.79 -2.55
C ASN A 179 4.01 -3.61 -2.62
N PHE A 180 3.53 -2.70 -3.48
CA PHE A 180 2.10 -2.48 -3.68
C PHE A 180 1.38 -3.75 -4.14
N LEU A 181 1.93 -4.46 -5.13
CA LEU A 181 1.36 -5.71 -5.63
C LEU A 181 1.34 -6.81 -4.56
N LEU A 182 2.41 -6.94 -3.78
CA LEU A 182 2.49 -7.88 -2.67
C LEU A 182 1.43 -7.56 -1.60
N VAL A 183 1.31 -6.29 -1.20
CA VAL A 183 0.32 -5.86 -0.20
C VAL A 183 -1.11 -6.09 -0.69
N ILE A 184 -1.44 -5.75 -1.94
CA ILE A 184 -2.77 -6.00 -2.51
C ILE A 184 -3.08 -7.50 -2.51
N SER A 185 -2.13 -8.32 -2.97
CA SER A 185 -2.27 -9.78 -2.98
C SER A 185 -2.47 -10.35 -1.57
N TRP A 186 -1.74 -9.81 -0.60
CA TRP A 186 -1.83 -10.22 0.80
C TRP A 186 -3.15 -9.85 1.43
N VAL A 187 -3.61 -8.62 1.22
CA VAL A 187 -4.89 -8.10 1.72
C VAL A 187 -6.06 -8.92 1.17
N ILE A 188 -6.08 -9.17 -0.14
CA ILE A 188 -7.11 -10.01 -0.78
C ILE A 188 -7.05 -11.42 -0.18
N SER A 189 -5.85 -12.00 -0.05
CA SER A 189 -5.69 -13.34 0.51
C SER A 189 -6.21 -13.44 1.94
N LEU A 190 -5.92 -12.45 2.78
CA LEU A 190 -6.42 -12.39 4.14
C LEU A 190 -7.94 -12.21 4.18
N GLU A 191 -8.51 -11.34 3.35
CA GLU A 191 -9.96 -11.11 3.34
C GLU A 191 -10.76 -12.38 3.01
N TYR A 192 -10.32 -13.15 2.01
CA TYR A 192 -11.05 -14.31 1.50
C TYR A 192 -10.68 -15.66 2.14
N PHE A 193 -9.43 -15.84 2.60
CA PHE A 193 -8.95 -17.14 3.09
C PHE A 193 -8.75 -17.21 4.60
N THR A 194 -9.03 -16.14 5.35
CA THR A 194 -8.96 -16.16 6.82
C THR A 194 -10.30 -15.91 7.47
N THR A 195 -10.47 -16.52 8.63
CA THR A 195 -11.63 -16.39 9.52
C THR A 195 -11.16 -16.02 10.94
N ARG A 196 -12.10 -15.80 11.85
CA ARG A 196 -11.77 -15.55 13.27
C ARG A 196 -11.04 -16.72 13.93
N GLU A 197 -11.23 -17.94 13.46
CA GLU A 197 -10.62 -19.13 14.06
C GLU A 197 -9.12 -19.22 13.79
N ASP A 198 -8.68 -18.67 12.65
CA ASP A 198 -7.26 -18.65 12.26
C ASP A 198 -6.39 -17.77 13.17
N PHE A 199 -7.02 -16.86 13.94
CA PHE A 199 -6.34 -15.92 14.86
C PHE A 199 -6.61 -16.25 16.34
N ARG A 200 -7.13 -17.44 16.65
CA ARG A 200 -7.28 -17.89 18.04
C ARG A 200 -5.90 -18.13 18.66
N VAL A 201 -5.63 -17.42 19.75
CA VAL A 201 -4.48 -17.73 20.60
C VAL A 201 -4.75 -19.11 21.20
N LYS A 202 -3.93 -20.12 20.84
CA LYS A 202 -3.99 -21.42 21.50
C LYS A 202 -3.69 -21.19 22.97
N THR A 203 -4.71 -21.21 23.82
CA THR A 203 -4.52 -21.34 25.27
C THR A 203 -3.75 -22.65 25.48
N LYS A 204 -2.49 -22.55 25.93
CA LYS A 204 -1.76 -23.71 26.43
C LYS A 204 -2.64 -24.34 27.52
N LYS A 205 -3.10 -25.56 27.29
CA LYS A 205 -3.56 -26.45 28.36
C LYS A 205 -2.34 -26.92 29.14
#